data_AF-A0A812VQP9-F1
#
_entry.id   AF-A0A812VQP9-F1
#
_cell.length_a   1.000
_cell.length_b   1.000
_cell.length_c   1.000
_cell.angle_alpha   90.00
_cell.angle_beta   90.00
_cell.angle_gamma   90.00
#
_symmetry.space_group_name_H-M   'P 1'
#
loop_
_entity.id
_entity.type
_entity.pdbx_description
1 polymer ?
#
loop_
_entity_poly.entity_id
_entity_poly.type
_entity_poly.pdbx_seq_one_letter_code
_entity_poly.pdbx_strand_id
1 'polypeptide(L)'
;MCRVTHQATMRTGQLVSSQWICELLPGAYVKILELDTHTTVGRQRALVKAQLSYIKGWISIRTARGSYLVARSADDERGLFDLPGSMHVCGCEMSADPGGLAGVLRNLACHIKRQPDFGTLTSADFVMSQRLQSLFRLASGGDTASLDSQRLRWNLWATLSPNRNSPEGLAILAAVLLQIRESLLELDKVFMRLHEEFVCLEDTDAEVLFSATGETQAAASRAKQISEKCRRSQETLGLPSSSWFDHLPNPVSVVSDLESREQALLEFQSAVTKLTSQRRVLVARVKAAVEARAATEAVSAASLLADALRPDTRLDFPLVTELCERATSDPAELAEVVDALSCILDESVQLQQRLKALTVTNELMYDDAARQAFAQKPGFSSALMHPISSIPSDTCPSIAYDLAAANVQLLTTEIARRISAETNVSNSACLAAAAAKAAAPPSPGVPKPWLASVAHTPGRQTGQPEHLSWPHTRDALNALRASLQSGSVSTRDATSVLDRIYRCLDEAMRRISQLRASLDHTISQDVGELIEDLSLSAARINSSVLEWKCRAVDALDTADEYVDGTSQWSPSSRRQRRLLGKLLDRAESIGDSLNACLTILLARRSPTDVSQVALAKGCQRF
;
A
#
# COMPACT_ATOMS: atom_id res chain seq x y z
N MET A 1 -18.57 -25.36 38.05
CA MET A 1 -19.76 -24.50 38.10
C MET A 1 -20.05 -24.14 39.54
N CYS A 2 -20.28 -22.86 39.81
CA CYS A 2 -20.52 -22.36 41.15
C CYS A 2 -21.81 -21.57 41.19
N ARG A 3 -22.56 -21.71 42.29
CA ARG A 3 -23.73 -20.90 42.58
C ARG A 3 -23.34 -19.84 43.60
N VAL A 4 -23.70 -18.61 43.33
CA VAL A 4 -23.52 -17.47 44.22
C VAL A 4 -24.44 -17.70 45.42
N THR A 5 -23.89 -17.85 46.61
CA THR A 5 -24.65 -18.14 47.84
C THR A 5 -25.09 -16.87 48.55
N HIS A 6 -24.36 -15.78 48.33
CA HIS A 6 -24.59 -14.47 48.92
C HIS A 6 -24.33 -13.40 47.86
N GLN A 7 -24.98 -12.25 47.98
CA GLN A 7 -24.81 -11.13 47.05
C GLN A 7 -23.33 -10.81 46.84
N ALA A 8 -22.89 -10.82 45.58
CA ALA A 8 -21.48 -10.68 45.23
C ALA A 8 -21.31 -9.61 44.15
N THR A 9 -20.40 -8.68 44.39
CA THR A 9 -20.07 -7.63 43.43
C THR A 9 -19.06 -8.11 42.40
N MET A 10 -19.40 -8.03 41.11
CA MET A 10 -18.48 -8.31 40.01
C MET A 10 -17.79 -7.03 39.52
N ARG A 11 -16.48 -7.09 39.29
CA ARG A 11 -15.64 -5.92 38.92
C ARG A 11 -14.75 -6.21 37.72
N THR A 12 -14.33 -5.15 37.01
CA THR A 12 -13.49 -5.26 35.80
C THR A 12 -12.07 -5.75 36.06
N GLY A 13 -11.57 -5.58 37.29
CA GLY A 13 -10.20 -5.94 37.67
C GLY A 13 -10.11 -6.59 39.04
N GLN A 14 -8.92 -7.14 39.31
CA GLN A 14 -8.61 -7.91 40.51
C GLN A 14 -8.63 -7.06 41.80
N LEU A 15 -8.49 -5.74 41.70
CA LEU A 15 -8.53 -4.83 42.84
C LEU A 15 -9.97 -4.54 43.29
N VAL A 16 -10.19 -4.31 44.58
CA VAL A 16 -11.54 -3.99 45.10
C VAL A 16 -11.99 -2.60 44.62
N SER A 17 -11.04 -1.72 44.35
CA SER A 17 -11.27 -0.41 43.75
C SER A 17 -11.59 -0.44 42.26
N SER A 18 -11.44 -1.59 41.58
CA SER A 18 -11.75 -1.70 40.15
C SER A 18 -13.21 -1.41 39.86
N GLN A 19 -13.49 -0.94 38.64
CA GLN A 19 -14.83 -0.52 38.22
C GLN A 19 -15.86 -1.62 38.46
N TRP A 20 -16.98 -1.23 39.06
CA TRP A 20 -18.14 -2.10 39.28
C TRP A 20 -18.77 -2.46 37.93
N ILE A 21 -19.04 -3.75 37.72
CA ILE A 21 -19.72 -4.25 36.52
C ILE A 21 -21.20 -4.46 36.82
N CYS A 22 -21.48 -5.40 37.72
CA CYS A 22 -22.82 -5.73 38.13
C CYS A 22 -22.81 -6.42 39.50
N GLU A 23 -23.99 -6.62 40.04
CA GLU A 23 -24.19 -7.36 41.28
C GLU A 23 -24.82 -8.72 40.98
N LEU A 24 -24.19 -9.77 41.50
CA LEU A 24 -24.66 -11.15 41.37
C LEU A 24 -25.48 -11.48 42.60
N LEU A 25 -26.77 -11.72 42.38
CA LEU A 25 -27.70 -12.07 43.46
C LEU A 25 -27.48 -13.52 43.92
N PRO A 26 -27.82 -13.85 45.18
CA PRO A 26 -27.88 -15.24 45.64
C PRO A 26 -28.71 -16.09 44.69
N GLY A 27 -28.15 -17.24 44.31
CA GLY A 27 -28.74 -18.15 43.35
C GLY A 27 -28.19 -18.02 41.93
N ALA A 28 -27.53 -16.91 41.58
CA ALA A 28 -26.90 -16.75 40.27
C ALA A 28 -25.78 -17.77 40.07
N TYR A 29 -25.61 -18.28 38.85
CA TYR A 29 -24.52 -19.20 38.55
C TYR A 29 -23.35 -18.48 37.89
N VAL A 30 -22.15 -18.96 38.21
CA VAL A 30 -20.88 -18.47 37.68
C VAL A 30 -19.95 -19.63 37.35
N LYS A 31 -19.18 -19.47 36.27
CA LYS A 31 -18.04 -20.33 35.94
C LYS A 31 -16.77 -19.62 36.37
N ILE A 32 -16.08 -20.19 37.36
CA ILE A 32 -14.73 -19.75 37.73
C ILE A 32 -13.81 -20.07 36.56
N LEU A 33 -13.20 -19.03 36.00
CA LEU A 33 -12.22 -19.11 34.92
C LEU A 33 -10.80 -19.17 35.49
N GLU A 34 -10.54 -18.33 36.49
CA GLU A 34 -9.23 -18.18 37.11
C GLU A 34 -9.40 -17.93 38.61
N LEU A 35 -8.50 -18.48 39.41
CA LEU A 35 -8.40 -18.21 40.84
C LEU A 35 -7.15 -17.37 41.08
N ASP A 36 -7.31 -16.26 41.78
CA ASP A 36 -6.17 -15.49 42.24
C ASP A 36 -5.47 -16.22 43.38
N THR A 37 -4.28 -16.73 43.10
CA THR A 37 -3.42 -17.44 44.05
C THR A 37 -2.46 -16.49 44.79
N HIS A 38 -2.36 -15.23 44.37
CA HIS A 38 -1.39 -14.27 44.91
C HIS A 38 -1.93 -13.44 46.07
N THR A 39 -3.23 -13.47 46.34
CA THR A 39 -3.82 -12.75 47.47
C THR A 39 -3.63 -13.46 48.81
N THR A 40 -3.21 -12.69 49.82
CA THR A 40 -3.08 -13.13 51.21
C THR A 40 -4.34 -13.85 51.69
N VAL A 41 -4.15 -14.91 52.49
CA VAL A 41 -5.19 -15.74 53.09
C VAL A 41 -6.32 -14.86 53.66
N GLY A 42 -7.51 -14.90 53.03
CA GLY A 42 -8.68 -14.10 53.42
C GLY A 42 -9.23 -13.15 52.35
N ARG A 43 -8.53 -12.93 51.23
CA ARG A 43 -9.00 -12.09 50.10
C ARG A 43 -8.98 -12.81 48.75
N GLN A 44 -9.24 -14.11 48.74
CA GLN A 44 -9.27 -14.89 47.50
C GLN A 44 -10.34 -14.34 46.55
N ARG A 45 -9.93 -14.05 45.32
CA ARG A 45 -10.80 -13.59 44.24
C ARG A 45 -10.78 -14.60 43.10
N ALA A 46 -11.87 -14.62 42.35
CA ALA A 46 -11.99 -15.43 41.15
C ALA A 46 -12.35 -14.53 39.99
N LEU A 47 -11.68 -14.71 38.86
CA LEU A 47 -12.23 -14.28 37.59
C LEU A 47 -13.35 -15.26 37.27
N VAL A 48 -14.57 -14.74 37.18
CA VAL A 48 -15.75 -15.52 36.88
C VAL A 48 -16.40 -15.03 35.60
N LYS A 49 -17.10 -15.96 34.94
CA LYS A 49 -18.06 -15.66 33.88
C LYS A 49 -19.46 -15.88 34.47
N ALA A 50 -20.32 -14.86 34.46
CA ALA A 50 -21.69 -14.98 34.94
C ALA A 50 -22.62 -15.61 33.88
N GLN A 51 -23.64 -16.36 34.33
CA GLN A 51 -24.52 -17.15 33.46
C GLN A 51 -25.33 -16.31 32.47
N LEU A 52 -25.90 -15.21 32.95
CA LEU A 52 -26.95 -14.47 32.23
C LEU A 52 -26.41 -13.37 31.31
N SER A 53 -25.11 -13.14 31.27
CA SER A 53 -24.60 -11.92 30.65
C SER A 53 -23.25 -12.06 29.93
N TYR A 54 -22.64 -13.24 29.93
CA TYR A 54 -21.29 -13.48 29.38
C TYR A 54 -20.20 -12.59 29.97
N ILE A 55 -20.55 -11.77 30.96
CA ILE A 55 -19.66 -10.80 31.53
C ILE A 55 -18.62 -11.55 32.35
N LYS A 56 -17.36 -11.33 31.98
CA LYS A 56 -16.21 -11.73 32.77
C LYS A 56 -15.92 -10.63 33.77
N GLY A 57 -15.69 -11.02 35.01
CA GLY A 57 -15.26 -10.08 36.03
C GLY A 57 -14.78 -10.78 37.28
N TRP A 58 -14.06 -10.02 38.09
CA TRP A 58 -13.50 -10.51 39.33
C TRP A 58 -14.50 -10.37 40.46
N ILE A 59 -14.84 -11.48 41.11
CA ILE A 59 -15.63 -11.49 42.35
C ILE A 59 -14.74 -11.87 43.53
N SER A 60 -15.16 -11.48 44.72
CA SER A 60 -14.59 -12.08 45.95
C SER A 60 -15.19 -13.47 46.14
N ILE A 61 -14.36 -14.44 46.52
CA ILE A 61 -14.81 -15.82 46.79
C ILE A 61 -15.29 -15.94 48.24
N ARG A 62 -14.73 -15.11 49.13
CA ARG A 62 -15.07 -15.10 50.56
C ARG A 62 -15.39 -13.70 51.07
N THR A 63 -16.23 -13.63 52.10
CA THR A 63 -16.43 -12.43 52.90
C THR A 63 -15.26 -12.19 53.85
N ALA A 64 -15.16 -10.99 54.42
CA ALA A 64 -14.18 -10.69 55.47
C ALA A 64 -14.31 -11.59 56.72
N ARG A 65 -15.48 -12.20 56.93
CA ARG A 65 -15.76 -13.13 58.02
C ARG A 65 -15.48 -14.60 57.63
N GLY A 66 -14.95 -14.85 56.42
CA GLY A 66 -14.56 -16.18 55.96
C GLY A 66 -15.68 -16.99 55.28
N SER A 67 -16.91 -16.49 55.20
CA SER A 67 -18.02 -17.17 54.52
C SER A 67 -17.79 -17.18 53.01
N TYR A 68 -18.06 -18.29 52.34
CA TYR A 68 -17.95 -18.39 50.89
C TYR A 68 -19.13 -17.68 50.21
N LEU A 69 -18.84 -16.80 49.24
CA LEU A 69 -19.80 -16.10 48.39
C LEU A 69 -20.25 -16.94 47.19
N VAL A 70 -19.48 -17.97 46.86
CA VAL A 70 -19.76 -18.92 45.78
C VAL A 70 -19.52 -20.33 46.29
N ALA A 71 -20.50 -21.20 46.12
CA ALA A 71 -20.41 -22.62 46.43
C ALA A 71 -20.42 -23.44 45.14
N ARG A 72 -19.75 -24.59 45.14
CA ARG A 72 -19.84 -25.54 44.03
C ARG A 72 -21.29 -26.03 43.92
N SER A 73 -21.88 -25.96 42.72
CA SER A 73 -23.22 -26.53 42.50
C SER A 73 -23.11 -28.06 42.55
N ALA A 74 -24.03 -28.72 43.26
CA ALA A 74 -24.05 -30.18 43.44
C ALA A 74 -24.62 -30.91 42.22
N ASP A 75 -25.40 -30.21 41.39
CA ASP A 75 -26.08 -30.79 40.24
C ASP A 75 -25.17 -30.84 39.01
N ASP A 76 -25.33 -31.90 38.19
CA ASP A 76 -24.66 -32.09 36.89
C ASP A 76 -25.25 -31.14 35.81
N GLU A 77 -25.54 -29.89 36.19
CA GLU A 77 -25.99 -28.76 35.36
C GLU A 77 -24.86 -28.22 34.47
N ARG A 78 -24.00 -29.11 33.94
CA ARG A 78 -22.94 -28.72 33.00
C ARG A 78 -23.50 -28.09 31.74
N GLY A 79 -24.72 -28.49 31.34
CA GLY A 79 -25.44 -27.93 30.19
C GLY A 79 -26.02 -26.53 30.38
N LEU A 80 -25.96 -25.93 31.58
CA LEU A 80 -26.56 -24.60 31.86
C LEU A 80 -25.62 -23.42 31.57
N PHE A 81 -24.33 -23.70 31.30
CA PHE A 81 -23.27 -22.70 31.05
C PHE A 81 -22.58 -22.82 29.71
N ASP A 82 -22.70 -23.99 29.10
CA ASP A 82 -22.48 -24.08 27.68
C ASP A 82 -23.66 -23.33 27.07
N LEU A 83 -23.35 -22.19 26.46
CA LEU A 83 -24.20 -21.70 25.40
C LEU A 83 -24.58 -22.92 24.54
N PRO A 84 -25.85 -23.13 24.13
CA PRO A 84 -26.05 -23.75 22.83
C PRO A 84 -25.07 -23.00 21.91
N GLY A 85 -24.14 -23.70 21.25
CA GLY A 85 -22.91 -23.11 20.67
C GLY A 85 -23.11 -21.83 19.85
N SER A 86 -24.35 -21.53 19.47
CA SER A 86 -24.89 -20.30 18.95
C SER A 86 -25.84 -19.57 19.96
N MET A 87 -25.42 -18.43 20.52
CA MET A 87 -26.39 -17.51 21.15
C MET A 87 -27.24 -16.90 20.04
N HIS A 88 -28.49 -17.36 19.90
CA HIS A 88 -29.42 -16.80 18.92
C HIS A 88 -30.13 -15.59 19.50
N VAL A 89 -29.68 -14.38 19.15
CA VAL A 89 -30.41 -13.14 19.45
C VAL A 89 -31.35 -12.87 18.28
N CYS A 90 -32.67 -12.93 18.53
CA CYS A 90 -33.69 -12.75 17.50
C CYS A 90 -33.51 -13.70 16.29
N GLY A 91 -33.07 -14.94 16.54
CA GLY A 91 -32.81 -15.95 15.50
C GLY A 91 -31.44 -15.87 14.83
N CYS A 92 -30.58 -14.91 15.20
CA CYS A 92 -29.25 -14.76 14.63
C CYS A 92 -28.18 -15.20 15.60
N GLU A 93 -27.30 -16.08 15.12
CA GLU A 93 -26.11 -16.47 15.86
C GLU A 93 -25.18 -15.27 16.04
N MET A 94 -24.79 -15.00 17.29
CA MET A 94 -23.81 -13.98 17.59
C MET A 94 -22.43 -14.39 17.06
N SER A 95 -21.98 -13.69 16.01
CA SER A 95 -20.60 -13.79 15.52
C SER A 95 -19.71 -12.74 16.20
N ALA A 96 -18.45 -13.11 16.44
CA ALA A 96 -17.41 -12.16 16.84
C ALA A 96 -16.93 -11.29 15.65
N ASP A 97 -17.22 -11.70 14.41
CA ASP A 97 -16.94 -10.90 13.23
C ASP A 97 -17.86 -9.66 13.20
N PRO A 98 -17.32 -8.45 12.95
CA PRO A 98 -18.12 -7.22 12.99
C PRO A 98 -19.31 -7.21 12.01
N GLY A 99 -19.28 -8.03 10.95
CA GLY A 99 -20.31 -8.08 9.91
C GLY A 99 -21.48 -8.95 10.34
N GLY A 100 -21.16 -10.08 11.00
CA GLY A 100 -22.18 -10.85 11.71
C GLY A 100 -22.83 -10.04 12.83
N LEU A 101 -22.04 -9.25 13.58
CA LEU A 101 -22.56 -8.38 14.61
C LEU A 101 -23.48 -7.29 14.05
N ALA A 102 -23.11 -6.63 12.94
CA ALA A 102 -24.00 -5.67 12.26
C ALA A 102 -25.36 -6.29 11.89
N GLY A 103 -25.36 -7.54 11.42
CA GLY A 103 -26.60 -8.30 11.19
C GLY A 103 -27.44 -8.48 12.46
N VAL A 104 -26.81 -8.81 13.59
CA VAL A 104 -27.49 -8.91 14.90
C VAL A 104 -28.09 -7.56 15.31
N LEU A 105 -27.38 -6.45 15.13
CA LEU A 105 -27.89 -5.10 15.47
C LEU A 105 -29.13 -4.75 14.65
N ARG A 106 -29.09 -5.00 13.34
CA ARG A 106 -30.23 -4.79 12.44
C ARG A 106 -31.45 -5.57 12.91
N ASN A 107 -31.26 -6.85 13.19
CA ASN A 107 -32.36 -7.75 13.57
C ASN A 107 -32.92 -7.40 14.93
N LEU A 108 -32.07 -7.01 15.89
CA LEU A 108 -32.51 -6.52 17.19
C LEU A 108 -33.31 -5.22 17.07
N ALA A 109 -32.83 -4.24 16.30
CA ALA A 109 -33.53 -2.99 16.04
C ALA A 109 -34.89 -3.23 15.35
N CYS A 110 -34.92 -4.09 14.33
CA CYS A 110 -36.15 -4.49 13.64
C CYS A 110 -37.14 -5.20 14.57
N HIS A 111 -36.65 -6.10 15.43
CA HIS A 111 -37.48 -6.83 16.39
C HIS A 111 -38.13 -5.90 17.41
N ILE A 112 -37.37 -4.92 17.93
CA ILE A 112 -37.91 -3.90 18.84
C ILE A 112 -38.97 -3.03 18.12
N LYS A 113 -38.67 -2.57 16.90
CA LYS A 113 -39.60 -1.74 16.10
C LYS A 113 -40.93 -2.43 15.79
N ARG A 114 -40.93 -3.76 15.64
CA ARG A 114 -42.13 -4.56 15.33
C ARG A 114 -43.06 -4.74 16.52
N GLN A 115 -42.61 -4.45 17.74
CA GLN A 115 -43.47 -4.61 18.91
C GLN A 115 -44.53 -3.50 18.97
N PRO A 116 -45.79 -3.83 19.32
CA PRO A 116 -46.87 -2.85 19.37
C PRO A 116 -46.61 -1.72 20.38
N ASP A 117 -45.95 -2.04 21.49
CA ASP A 117 -45.58 -1.08 22.53
C ASP A 117 -44.57 -0.04 22.03
N PHE A 118 -43.73 -0.38 21.05
CA PHE A 118 -42.79 0.56 20.44
C PHE A 118 -43.52 1.65 19.65
N GLY A 119 -44.50 1.27 18.83
CA GLY A 119 -45.33 2.21 18.08
C GLY A 119 -46.04 3.21 19.01
N THR A 120 -46.55 2.72 20.14
CA THR A 120 -47.17 3.55 21.18
C THR A 120 -46.18 4.55 21.78
N LEU A 121 -44.95 4.13 22.08
CA LEU A 121 -43.89 5.00 22.60
C LEU A 121 -43.41 6.06 21.60
N THR A 122 -43.53 5.80 20.29
CA THR A 122 -43.13 6.73 19.22
C THR A 122 -44.24 7.64 18.72
N SER A 123 -45.50 7.38 19.10
CA SER A 123 -46.64 8.18 18.63
C SER A 123 -46.50 9.65 19.04
N ALA A 124 -46.76 10.56 18.10
CA ALA A 124 -46.72 12.00 18.34
C ALA A 124 -47.62 12.40 19.53
N ASP A 125 -48.77 11.74 19.67
CA ASP A 125 -49.71 11.94 20.76
C ASP A 125 -49.12 11.51 22.12
N PHE A 126 -48.36 10.42 22.14
CA PHE A 126 -47.70 9.96 23.36
C PHE A 126 -46.55 10.89 23.77
N VAL A 127 -45.74 11.35 22.81
CA VAL A 127 -44.65 12.31 23.06
C VAL A 127 -45.19 13.67 23.52
N MET A 128 -46.26 14.15 22.90
CA MET A 128 -46.92 15.39 23.28
C MET A 128 -47.59 15.26 24.65
N SER A 129 -48.26 14.13 24.92
CA SER A 129 -48.81 13.82 26.24
C SER A 129 -47.74 13.76 27.32
N GLN A 130 -46.57 13.14 27.06
CA GLN A 130 -45.45 13.16 28.00
C GLN A 130 -44.90 14.56 28.27
N ARG A 131 -44.78 15.41 27.23
CA ARG A 131 -44.33 16.80 27.39
C ARG A 131 -45.34 17.64 28.17
N LEU A 132 -46.64 17.47 27.93
CA LEU A 132 -47.67 18.14 28.71
C LEU A 132 -47.70 17.65 30.15
N GLN A 133 -47.60 16.33 30.37
CA GLN A 133 -47.56 15.74 31.70
C GLN A 133 -46.30 16.10 32.48
N SER A 134 -45.14 16.29 31.86
CA SER A 134 -43.94 16.78 32.56
C SER A 134 -44.08 18.24 32.99
N LEU A 135 -44.76 19.06 32.20
CA LEU A 135 -45.12 20.44 32.58
C LEU A 135 -46.14 20.47 33.73
N PHE A 136 -47.16 19.59 33.70
CA PHE A 136 -48.14 19.48 34.80
C PHE A 136 -47.55 18.84 36.07
N ARG A 137 -46.55 17.95 35.97
CA ARG A 137 -45.85 17.36 37.13
C ARG A 137 -45.18 18.40 38.02
N LEU A 138 -44.67 19.50 37.44
CA LEU A 138 -44.15 20.62 38.21
C LEU A 138 -45.23 21.32 39.06
N ALA A 139 -46.51 21.12 38.73
CA ALA A 139 -47.64 21.77 39.39
C ALA A 139 -48.42 20.85 40.36
N SER A 140 -48.46 19.52 40.15
CA SER A 140 -49.43 18.64 40.83
C SER A 140 -48.84 17.56 41.74
N GLY A 141 -47.52 17.38 41.83
CA GLY A 141 -46.88 16.52 42.84
C GLY A 141 -47.21 15.02 42.80
N GLY A 142 -47.91 14.53 41.76
CA GLY A 142 -48.34 13.13 41.63
C GLY A 142 -47.68 12.38 40.47
N ASP A 143 -47.20 11.16 40.72
CA ASP A 143 -46.22 10.43 39.90
C ASP A 143 -46.81 9.37 38.95
N THR A 144 -48.12 9.36 38.73
CA THR A 144 -48.83 8.24 38.06
C THR A 144 -48.48 8.07 36.57
N ALA A 145 -48.16 9.15 35.86
CA ALA A 145 -47.76 9.13 34.46
C ALA A 145 -46.39 8.48 34.19
N SER A 146 -45.55 8.32 35.21
CA SER A 146 -44.26 7.64 35.11
C SER A 146 -44.42 6.12 34.94
N LEU A 147 -45.43 5.56 35.62
CA LEU A 147 -45.63 4.11 35.74
C LEU A 147 -46.06 3.45 34.42
N ASP A 148 -46.95 4.10 33.64
CA ASP A 148 -47.40 3.54 32.36
C ASP A 148 -46.28 3.48 31.32
N SER A 149 -45.44 4.52 31.25
CA SER A 149 -44.28 4.52 30.35
C SER A 149 -43.25 3.47 30.78
N GLN A 150 -42.99 3.34 32.08
CA GLN A 150 -42.09 2.30 32.59
C GLN A 150 -42.62 0.90 32.30
N ARG A 151 -43.93 0.66 32.44
CA ARG A 151 -44.56 -0.64 32.16
C ARG A 151 -44.45 -1.00 30.67
N LEU A 152 -44.71 -0.05 29.77
CA LEU A 152 -44.53 -0.26 28.33
C LEU A 152 -43.06 -0.60 27.98
N ARG A 153 -42.11 0.12 28.57
CA ARG A 153 -40.67 -0.19 28.40
C ARG A 153 -40.34 -1.58 28.95
N TRP A 154 -40.86 -1.94 30.12
CA TRP A 154 -40.62 -3.23 30.76
C TRP A 154 -41.10 -4.39 29.89
N ASN A 155 -42.33 -4.29 29.37
CA ASN A 155 -42.92 -5.26 28.45
C ASN A 155 -42.10 -5.38 27.16
N LEU A 156 -41.69 -4.25 26.60
CA LEU A 156 -40.88 -4.22 25.38
C LEU A 156 -39.55 -4.95 25.57
N TRP A 157 -38.83 -4.66 26.66
CA TRP A 157 -37.57 -5.34 26.95
C TRP A 157 -37.76 -6.83 27.23
N ALA A 158 -38.87 -7.22 27.87
CA ALA A 158 -39.23 -8.62 28.02
C ALA A 158 -39.32 -9.36 26.67
N THR A 159 -39.75 -8.71 25.59
CA THR A 159 -39.85 -9.36 24.26
C THR A 159 -38.50 -9.77 23.65
N LEU A 160 -37.37 -9.27 24.19
CA LEU A 160 -36.04 -9.71 23.77
C LEU A 160 -35.66 -11.07 24.37
N SER A 161 -36.26 -11.43 25.50
CA SER A 161 -36.04 -12.71 26.16
C SER A 161 -37.01 -13.78 25.62
N PRO A 162 -36.55 -15.02 25.38
CA PRO A 162 -37.43 -16.15 25.07
C PRO A 162 -38.50 -16.39 26.14
N ASN A 163 -38.15 -16.13 27.41
CA ASN A 163 -39.03 -16.33 28.58
C ASN A 163 -39.94 -15.13 28.85
N ARG A 164 -39.90 -14.10 27.99
CA ARG A 164 -40.61 -12.83 28.20
C ARG A 164 -40.26 -12.18 29.54
N ASN A 165 -39.00 -12.25 29.94
CA ASN A 165 -38.49 -11.68 31.18
C ASN A 165 -37.66 -10.42 30.89
N SER A 166 -38.07 -9.28 31.45
CA SER A 166 -37.45 -7.98 31.15
C SER A 166 -35.98 -7.87 31.59
N PRO A 167 -35.61 -8.24 32.83
CA PRO A 167 -34.21 -8.40 33.24
C PRO A 167 -33.35 -9.23 32.29
N GLU A 168 -33.89 -10.35 31.78
CA GLU A 168 -33.18 -11.21 30.83
C GLU A 168 -33.03 -10.53 29.47
N GLY A 169 -34.07 -9.86 28.97
CA GLY A 169 -34.00 -9.08 27.74
C GLY A 169 -33.03 -7.91 27.81
N LEU A 170 -32.96 -7.21 28.94
CA LEU A 170 -31.95 -6.18 29.22
C LEU A 170 -30.55 -6.77 29.29
N ALA A 171 -30.39 -7.97 29.85
CA ALA A 171 -29.10 -8.66 29.89
C ALA A 171 -28.63 -9.06 28.49
N ILE A 172 -29.55 -9.51 27.61
CA ILE A 172 -29.26 -9.79 26.20
C ILE A 172 -28.80 -8.51 25.49
N LEU A 173 -29.54 -7.40 25.65
CA LEU A 173 -29.15 -6.11 25.09
C LEU A 173 -27.77 -5.67 25.61
N ALA A 174 -27.53 -5.81 26.91
CA ALA A 174 -26.27 -5.46 27.54
C ALA A 174 -25.10 -6.28 26.96
N ALA A 175 -25.29 -7.58 26.76
CA ALA A 175 -24.30 -8.45 26.13
C ALA A 175 -24.00 -8.01 24.69
N VAL A 176 -25.03 -7.68 23.90
CA VAL A 176 -24.85 -7.17 22.53
C VAL A 176 -24.06 -5.87 22.52
N LEU A 177 -24.38 -4.90 23.38
CA LEU A 177 -23.65 -3.63 23.45
C LEU A 177 -22.20 -3.81 23.90
N LEU A 178 -21.94 -4.71 24.84
CA LEU A 178 -20.57 -5.05 25.25
C LEU A 178 -19.78 -5.68 24.09
N GLN A 179 -20.42 -6.55 23.30
CA GLN A 179 -19.80 -7.12 22.12
C GLN A 179 -19.48 -6.05 21.07
N ILE A 180 -20.37 -5.08 20.83
CA ILE A 180 -20.10 -3.93 19.94
C ILE A 180 -18.87 -3.17 20.42
N ARG A 181 -18.79 -2.90 21.72
CA ARG A 181 -17.65 -2.19 22.30
C ARG A 181 -16.34 -2.94 22.04
N GLU A 182 -16.34 -4.25 22.21
CA GLU A 182 -15.18 -5.10 21.98
C GLU A 182 -14.79 -5.12 20.48
N SER A 183 -15.76 -5.31 19.58
CA SER A 183 -15.53 -5.25 18.13
C SER A 183 -14.99 -3.89 17.67
N LEU A 184 -15.48 -2.78 18.22
CA LEU A 184 -14.95 -1.44 17.95
C LEU A 184 -13.51 -1.27 18.47
N LEU A 185 -13.19 -1.82 19.64
CA LEU A 185 -11.82 -1.80 20.17
C LEU A 185 -10.86 -2.59 19.28
N GLU A 186 -11.26 -3.76 18.80
CA GLU A 186 -10.45 -4.55 17.87
C GLU A 186 -10.26 -3.84 16.53
N LEU A 187 -11.32 -3.21 15.99
CA LEU A 187 -11.21 -2.38 14.79
C LEU A 187 -10.27 -1.18 14.99
N ASP A 188 -10.30 -0.52 16.16
CA ASP A 188 -9.36 0.57 16.48
C ASP A 188 -7.91 0.08 16.41
N LYS A 189 -7.61 -1.07 17.02
CA LYS A 189 -6.28 -1.70 16.95
C LYS A 189 -5.88 -2.03 15.51
N VAL A 190 -6.79 -2.56 14.70
CA VAL A 190 -6.53 -2.86 13.28
C VAL A 190 -6.17 -1.59 12.51
N PHE A 191 -6.91 -0.49 12.70
CA PHE A 191 -6.61 0.78 12.03
C PHE A 191 -5.30 1.41 12.49
N MET A 192 -4.98 1.33 13.78
CA MET A 192 -3.69 1.82 14.30
C MET A 192 -2.52 1.00 13.77
N ARG A 193 -2.67 -0.33 13.69
CA ARG A 193 -1.67 -1.19 13.05
C ARG A 193 -1.48 -0.84 11.58
N LEU A 194 -2.57 -0.66 10.83
CA LEU A 194 -2.48 -0.24 9.42
C LEU A 194 -1.79 1.14 9.29
N HIS A 195 -2.08 2.08 10.19
CA HIS A 195 -1.41 3.38 10.22
C HIS A 195 0.11 3.23 10.40
N GLU A 196 0.54 2.45 11.39
CA GLU A 196 1.96 2.15 11.64
C GLU A 196 2.60 1.47 10.43
N GLU A 197 1.93 0.48 9.84
CA GLU A 197 2.41 -0.22 8.65
C GLU A 197 2.58 0.74 7.46
N PHE A 198 1.67 1.71 7.25
CA PHE A 198 1.86 2.73 6.20
C PHE A 198 3.00 3.70 6.52
N VAL A 199 3.17 4.12 7.77
CA VAL A 199 4.25 5.04 8.16
C VAL A 199 5.62 4.37 8.00
N CYS A 200 5.72 3.06 8.23
CA CYS A 200 6.95 2.29 8.09
C CYS A 200 7.28 1.89 6.64
N LEU A 201 6.38 2.10 5.68
CA LEU A 201 6.70 1.92 4.27
C LEU A 201 7.52 3.12 3.80
N GLU A 202 8.84 2.98 3.82
CA GLU A 202 9.74 3.90 3.10
C GLU A 202 9.49 3.72 1.60
N ASP A 203 8.65 4.58 1.05
CA ASP A 203 8.16 4.44 -0.33
C ASP A 203 8.63 5.54 -1.25
N THR A 204 9.57 6.42 -0.85
CA THR A 204 10.01 7.55 -1.68
C THR A 204 10.43 7.13 -3.08
N ASP A 205 11.22 6.06 -3.20
CA ASP A 205 11.69 5.54 -4.49
C ASP A 205 10.53 4.94 -5.29
N ALA A 206 9.59 4.27 -4.61
CA ALA A 206 8.41 3.72 -5.23
C ALA A 206 7.43 4.82 -5.67
N GLU A 207 7.20 5.86 -4.88
CA GLU A 207 6.34 6.98 -5.23
C GLU A 207 6.87 7.72 -6.46
N VAL A 208 8.20 7.90 -6.55
CA VAL A 208 8.84 8.48 -7.73
C VAL A 208 8.70 7.54 -8.93
N LEU A 209 8.99 6.25 -8.78
CA LEU A 209 8.92 5.27 -9.86
C LEU A 209 7.50 5.07 -10.41
N PHE A 210 6.49 5.14 -9.54
CA PHE A 210 5.08 4.89 -9.84
C PHE A 210 4.24 6.18 -9.96
N SER A 211 4.85 7.36 -9.93
CA SER A 211 4.19 8.68 -9.89
C SER A 211 3.05 8.76 -8.86
N ALA A 212 3.26 8.16 -7.68
CA ALA A 212 2.24 7.97 -6.64
C ALA A 212 2.51 8.82 -5.38
N THR A 213 3.09 10.02 -5.57
CA THR A 213 3.58 10.88 -4.48
C THR A 213 2.51 11.21 -3.43
N GLY A 214 2.78 10.88 -2.18
CA GLY A 214 1.92 11.11 -1.02
C GLY A 214 0.77 10.12 -0.84
N GLU A 215 0.65 9.07 -1.67
CA GLU A 215 -0.42 8.08 -1.53
C GLU A 215 -0.30 7.30 -0.21
N THR A 216 0.92 6.97 0.21
CA THR A 216 1.16 6.25 1.47
C THR A 216 0.87 7.12 2.67
N GLN A 217 1.32 8.38 2.67
CA GLN A 217 0.99 9.33 3.73
C GLN A 217 -0.51 9.62 3.83
N ALA A 218 -1.20 9.69 2.69
CA ALA A 218 -2.65 9.84 2.65
C ALA A 218 -3.38 8.59 3.21
N ALA A 219 -2.87 7.39 2.92
CA ALA A 219 -3.38 6.14 3.48
C ALA A 219 -3.18 6.06 4.99
N ALA A 220 -1.98 6.38 5.48
CA ALA A 220 -1.64 6.46 6.88
C ALA A 220 -2.57 7.43 7.64
N SER A 221 -2.74 8.64 7.09
CA SER A 221 -3.61 9.66 7.67
C SER A 221 -5.07 9.22 7.73
N ARG A 222 -5.55 8.55 6.67
CA ARG A 222 -6.90 8.00 6.61
C ARG A 222 -7.12 6.90 7.64
N ALA A 223 -6.17 5.97 7.79
CA ALA A 223 -6.23 4.91 8.80
C ALA A 223 -6.34 5.51 10.22
N LYS A 224 -5.49 6.49 10.54
CA LYS A 224 -5.55 7.21 11.82
C LYS A 224 -6.88 7.93 12.05
N GLN A 225 -7.39 8.63 11.04
CA GLN A 225 -8.68 9.33 11.15
C GLN A 225 -9.83 8.34 11.42
N ILE A 226 -9.80 7.15 10.82
CA ILE A 226 -10.84 6.14 11.03
C ILE A 226 -10.69 5.50 12.42
N SER A 227 -9.47 5.26 12.90
CA SER A 227 -9.20 4.86 14.30
C SER A 227 -9.84 5.86 15.28
N GLU A 228 -9.60 7.17 15.10
CA GLU A 228 -10.20 8.20 15.95
C GLU A 228 -11.74 8.18 15.91
N LYS A 229 -12.33 7.97 14.73
CA LYS A 229 -13.79 7.79 14.60
C LYS A 229 -14.27 6.54 15.32
N CYS A 230 -13.53 5.44 15.25
CA CYS A 230 -13.84 4.19 15.95
C CYS A 230 -13.84 4.40 17.47
N ARG A 231 -12.83 5.09 17.99
CA ARG A 231 -12.71 5.45 19.42
C ARG A 231 -13.85 6.34 19.90
N ARG A 232 -14.21 7.39 19.14
CA ARG A 232 -15.38 8.23 19.45
C ARG A 232 -16.67 7.43 19.42
N SER A 233 -16.81 6.48 18.49
CA SER A 233 -17.96 5.57 18.46
C SER A 233 -18.02 4.66 19.70
N GLN A 234 -16.87 4.26 20.23
CA GLN A 234 -16.78 3.49 21.47
C GLN A 234 -17.17 4.34 22.70
N GLU A 235 -16.68 5.57 22.80
CA GLU A 235 -16.94 6.49 23.92
C GLU A 235 -18.41 6.92 24.00
N THR A 236 -19.05 7.08 22.85
CA THR A 236 -20.46 7.46 22.75
C THR A 236 -21.42 6.27 22.88
N LEU A 237 -20.90 5.04 23.05
CA LEU A 237 -21.75 3.88 23.23
C LEU A 237 -22.34 3.89 24.65
N GLY A 238 -23.67 3.93 24.75
CA GLY A 238 -24.38 3.84 26.02
C GLY A 238 -24.16 2.48 26.67
N LEU A 239 -23.15 2.38 27.54
CA LEU A 239 -22.84 1.12 28.19
C LEU A 239 -23.89 0.76 29.24
N PRO A 240 -24.17 -0.54 29.43
CA PRO A 240 -25.02 -1.01 30.51
C PRO A 240 -24.52 -0.49 31.86
N SER A 241 -25.43 0.08 32.65
CA SER A 241 -25.14 0.56 34.01
C SER A 241 -26.09 -0.08 35.02
N SER A 242 -25.74 -0.04 36.31
CA SER A 242 -26.63 -0.45 37.43
C SER A 242 -28.00 0.19 37.31
N SER A 243 -28.01 1.46 36.94
CA SER A 243 -29.21 2.27 36.87
C SER A 243 -30.19 1.82 35.80
N TRP A 244 -29.87 0.87 34.92
CA TRP A 244 -30.84 0.34 33.95
C TRP A 244 -32.03 -0.34 34.62
N PHE A 245 -31.84 -0.90 35.81
CA PHE A 245 -32.92 -1.53 36.58
C PHE A 245 -33.82 -0.49 37.25
N ASP A 246 -33.25 0.64 37.68
CA ASP A 246 -34.00 1.75 38.28
C ASP A 246 -34.63 2.67 37.21
N HIS A 247 -33.97 2.78 36.07
CA HIS A 247 -34.27 3.67 34.97
C HIS A 247 -34.09 2.93 33.65
N LEU A 248 -35.14 2.22 33.25
CA LEU A 248 -35.15 1.48 31.98
C LEU A 248 -34.74 2.38 30.81
N PRO A 249 -33.76 1.93 30.00
CA PRO A 249 -33.31 2.70 28.85
C PRO A 249 -34.49 2.97 27.91
N ASN A 250 -34.48 4.14 27.28
CA ASN A 250 -35.52 4.51 26.32
C ASN A 250 -35.35 3.66 25.05
N PRO A 251 -36.31 2.80 24.69
CA PRO A 251 -36.18 1.93 23.53
C PRO A 251 -36.01 2.66 22.21
N VAL A 252 -36.60 3.85 22.07
CA VAL A 252 -36.46 4.67 20.85
C VAL A 252 -35.01 5.14 20.68
N SER A 253 -34.39 5.58 21.78
CA SER A 253 -32.97 5.97 21.78
C SER A 253 -32.08 4.76 21.50
N VAL A 254 -32.32 3.63 22.17
CA VAL A 254 -31.54 2.40 21.97
C VAL A 254 -31.63 1.94 20.52
N VAL A 255 -32.82 1.91 19.93
CA VAL A 255 -32.99 1.50 18.52
C VAL A 255 -32.24 2.44 17.58
N SER A 256 -32.35 3.76 17.77
CA SER A 256 -31.59 4.75 16.99
C SER A 256 -30.08 4.55 17.13
N ASP A 257 -29.61 4.26 18.36
CA ASP A 257 -28.20 3.99 18.62
C ASP A 257 -27.75 2.69 17.93
N LEU A 258 -28.53 1.60 18.03
CA LEU A 258 -28.21 0.32 17.38
C LEU A 258 -28.09 0.47 15.85
N GLU A 259 -29.01 1.19 15.21
CA GLU A 259 -28.96 1.44 13.76
C GLU A 259 -27.76 2.31 13.36
N SER A 260 -27.45 3.33 14.17
CA SER A 260 -26.26 4.15 13.95
C SER A 260 -24.97 3.31 14.10
N ARG A 261 -24.91 2.39 15.07
CA ARG A 261 -23.75 1.51 15.28
C ARG A 261 -23.63 0.45 14.20
N GLU A 262 -24.74 -0.09 13.71
CA GLU A 262 -24.76 -0.99 12.57
C GLU A 262 -24.10 -0.32 11.35
N GLN A 263 -24.56 0.88 11.00
CA GLN A 263 -24.02 1.63 9.89
C GLN A 263 -22.53 1.93 10.07
N ALA A 264 -22.12 2.33 11.29
CA ALA A 264 -20.71 2.57 11.61
C ALA A 264 -19.84 1.31 11.47
N LEU A 265 -20.30 0.15 11.94
CA LEU A 265 -19.57 -1.11 11.82
C LEU A 265 -19.38 -1.50 10.35
N LEU A 266 -20.42 -1.39 9.52
CA LEU A 266 -20.33 -1.67 8.09
C LEU A 266 -19.34 -0.72 7.38
N GLU A 267 -19.37 0.57 7.73
CA GLU A 267 -18.42 1.55 7.21
C GLU A 267 -16.98 1.24 7.61
N PHE A 268 -16.74 0.87 8.88
CA PHE A 268 -15.41 0.49 9.35
C PHE A 268 -14.91 -0.78 8.67
N GLN A 269 -15.74 -1.82 8.53
CA GLN A 269 -15.35 -3.02 7.82
C GLN A 269 -14.98 -2.74 6.35
N SER A 270 -15.80 -1.95 5.66
CA SER A 270 -15.50 -1.52 4.29
C SER A 270 -14.16 -0.79 4.22
N ALA A 271 -13.88 0.06 5.21
CA ALA A 271 -12.64 0.80 5.29
C ALA A 271 -11.42 -0.11 5.59
N VAL A 272 -11.54 -1.11 6.46
CA VAL A 272 -10.48 -2.11 6.71
C VAL A 272 -10.14 -2.85 5.41
N THR A 273 -11.14 -3.35 4.68
CA THR A 273 -10.93 -4.06 3.41
C THR A 273 -10.22 -3.17 2.40
N LYS A 274 -10.66 -1.90 2.27
CA LYS A 274 -10.07 -0.92 1.34
C LYS A 274 -8.63 -0.54 1.72
N LEU A 275 -8.34 -0.30 3.00
CA LEU A 275 -6.99 0.04 3.44
C LEU A 275 -6.06 -1.18 3.34
N THR A 276 -6.56 -2.38 3.62
CA THR A 276 -5.76 -3.61 3.49
C THR A 276 -5.39 -3.88 2.04
N SER A 277 -6.32 -3.70 1.09
CA SER A 277 -5.97 -3.83 -0.33
C SER A 277 -5.01 -2.73 -0.78
N GLN A 278 -5.22 -1.49 -0.35
CA GLN A 278 -4.30 -0.39 -0.63
C GLN A 278 -2.89 -0.66 -0.09
N ARG A 279 -2.77 -1.23 1.12
CA ARG A 279 -1.49 -1.69 1.68
C ARG A 279 -0.81 -2.73 0.80
N ARG A 280 -1.53 -3.75 0.32
CA ARG A 280 -0.92 -4.78 -0.56
C ARG A 280 -0.35 -4.16 -1.83
N VAL A 281 -1.08 -3.25 -2.46
CA VAL A 281 -0.60 -2.53 -3.66
C VAL A 281 0.65 -1.72 -3.34
N LEU A 282 0.68 -0.98 -2.23
CA LEU A 282 1.84 -0.18 -1.83
C LEU A 282 3.06 -1.05 -1.50
N VAL A 283 2.89 -2.13 -0.75
CA VAL A 283 3.95 -3.10 -0.46
C VAL A 283 4.52 -3.69 -1.75
N ALA A 284 3.65 -4.06 -2.69
CA ALA A 284 4.07 -4.62 -3.96
C ALA A 284 4.82 -3.59 -4.82
N ARG A 285 4.42 -2.31 -4.80
CA ARG A 285 5.17 -1.22 -5.44
C ARG A 285 6.54 -1.01 -4.81
N VAL A 286 6.64 -0.96 -3.49
CA VAL A 286 7.92 -0.85 -2.78
C VAL A 286 8.82 -2.03 -3.13
N LYS A 287 8.30 -3.25 -3.11
CA LYS A 287 9.04 -4.44 -3.54
C LYS A 287 9.50 -4.34 -5.00
N ALA A 288 8.62 -3.91 -5.91
CA ALA A 288 8.96 -3.70 -7.31
C ALA A 288 10.04 -2.62 -7.50
N ALA A 289 10.01 -1.54 -6.71
CA ALA A 289 11.04 -0.50 -6.74
C ALA A 289 12.39 -1.03 -6.23
N VAL A 290 12.40 -1.80 -5.15
CA VAL A 290 13.61 -2.47 -4.63
C VAL A 290 14.17 -3.46 -5.65
N GLU A 291 13.30 -4.24 -6.31
CA GLU A 291 13.71 -5.18 -7.35
C GLU A 291 14.23 -4.45 -8.61
N ALA A 292 13.58 -3.36 -9.03
CA ALA A 292 14.06 -2.53 -10.13
C ALA A 292 15.43 -1.94 -9.81
N ARG A 293 15.61 -1.45 -8.58
CA ARG A 293 16.89 -0.95 -8.09
C ARG A 293 17.96 -2.03 -8.07
N ALA A 294 17.66 -3.20 -7.50
CA ALA A 294 18.58 -4.33 -7.51
C ALA A 294 18.94 -4.79 -8.94
N ALA A 295 17.97 -4.75 -9.87
CA ALA A 295 18.22 -5.06 -11.28
C ALA A 295 19.10 -4.00 -11.93
N THR A 296 18.89 -2.70 -11.64
CA THR A 296 19.79 -1.64 -12.12
C THR A 296 21.17 -1.74 -11.49
N GLU A 297 21.29 -2.14 -10.23
CA GLU A 297 22.56 -2.38 -9.51
C GLU A 297 23.30 -3.60 -10.07
N ALA A 298 22.57 -4.61 -10.55
CA ALA A 298 23.14 -5.78 -11.22
C ALA A 298 23.66 -5.50 -12.65
N VAL A 299 23.39 -4.33 -13.22
CA VAL A 299 24.00 -3.90 -14.49
C VAL A 299 25.48 -3.63 -14.25
N SER A 300 26.37 -4.32 -14.96
CA SER A 300 27.81 -4.13 -14.81
C SER A 300 28.24 -2.69 -15.11
N ALA A 301 29.32 -2.22 -14.48
CA ALA A 301 29.88 -0.90 -14.78
C ALA A 301 30.29 -0.80 -16.26
N ALA A 302 30.78 -1.90 -16.84
CA ALA A 302 31.11 -1.99 -18.26
C ALA A 302 29.89 -1.82 -19.19
N SER A 303 28.72 -2.36 -18.83
CA SER A 303 27.51 -2.18 -19.62
C SER A 303 26.90 -0.78 -19.48
N LEU A 304 26.94 -0.19 -18.28
CA LEU A 304 26.62 1.23 -18.07
C LEU A 304 27.51 2.14 -18.92
N LEU A 305 28.81 1.85 -18.97
CA LEU A 305 29.76 2.57 -19.82
C LEU A 305 29.38 2.47 -21.30
N ALA A 306 29.10 1.26 -21.78
CA ALA A 306 28.75 1.04 -23.18
C ALA A 306 27.52 1.87 -23.60
N ASP A 307 26.48 1.92 -22.76
CA ASP A 307 25.30 2.74 -22.98
C ASP A 307 25.60 4.25 -22.91
N ALA A 308 26.39 4.68 -21.91
CA ALA A 308 26.80 6.07 -21.74
C ALA A 308 27.60 6.63 -22.94
N LEU A 309 28.35 5.75 -23.62
CA LEU A 309 29.18 6.11 -24.76
C LEU A 309 28.46 6.10 -26.11
N ARG A 310 27.19 5.68 -26.18
CA ARG A 310 26.40 5.76 -27.43
C ARG A 310 26.28 7.21 -27.94
N PRO A 311 26.20 7.46 -29.25
CA PRO A 311 26.14 8.83 -29.79
C PRO A 311 24.92 9.65 -29.32
N ASP A 312 23.80 8.95 -29.08
CA ASP A 312 22.50 9.51 -28.73
C ASP A 312 22.30 9.78 -27.24
N THR A 313 23.15 9.22 -26.37
CA THR A 313 23.04 9.39 -24.92
C THR A 313 23.74 10.68 -24.46
N ARG A 314 23.23 11.31 -23.40
CA ARG A 314 23.94 12.41 -22.74
C ARG A 314 24.71 11.85 -21.56
N LEU A 315 25.99 12.22 -21.47
CA LEU A 315 26.77 11.94 -20.27
C LEU A 315 26.50 13.06 -19.26
N ASP A 316 25.94 12.72 -18.11
CA ASP A 316 25.71 13.65 -17.00
C ASP A 316 26.49 13.23 -15.75
N PHE A 317 26.59 14.13 -14.79
CA PHE A 317 27.40 13.93 -13.59
C PHE A 317 26.92 12.74 -12.72
N PRO A 318 25.60 12.56 -12.48
CA PRO A 318 25.11 11.39 -11.75
C PRO A 318 25.51 10.06 -12.39
N LEU A 319 25.37 9.92 -13.72
CA LEU A 319 25.74 8.69 -14.43
C LEU A 319 27.24 8.40 -14.35
N VAL A 320 28.08 9.44 -14.49
CA VAL A 320 29.54 9.29 -14.35
C VAL A 320 29.93 8.89 -12.94
N THR A 321 29.28 9.47 -11.93
CA THR A 321 29.53 9.15 -10.52
C THR A 321 29.17 7.69 -10.24
N GLU A 322 27.98 7.25 -10.64
CA GLU A 322 27.52 5.88 -10.47
C GLU A 322 28.45 4.87 -11.16
N LEU A 323 28.87 5.17 -12.39
CA LEU A 323 29.82 4.34 -13.13
C LEU A 323 31.16 4.21 -12.39
N CYS A 324 31.71 5.34 -11.92
CA CYS A 324 32.99 5.34 -11.21
C CYS A 324 32.90 4.60 -9.88
N GLU A 325 31.82 4.79 -9.11
CA GLU A 325 31.57 4.08 -7.85
C GLU A 325 31.50 2.56 -8.07
N ARG A 326 30.75 2.11 -9.08
CA ARG A 326 30.65 0.66 -9.39
C ARG A 326 31.97 0.08 -9.86
N ALA A 327 32.63 0.75 -10.81
CA ALA A 327 33.92 0.30 -11.33
C ALA A 327 34.94 0.17 -10.20
N THR A 328 35.06 1.17 -9.32
CA THR A 328 36.07 1.15 -8.24
C THR A 328 35.70 0.24 -7.06
N SER A 329 34.42 -0.11 -6.89
CA SER A 329 33.98 -1.04 -5.84
C SER A 329 34.33 -2.50 -6.12
N ASP A 330 34.54 -2.89 -7.38
CA ASP A 330 34.93 -4.24 -7.78
C ASP A 330 36.11 -4.21 -8.78
N PRO A 331 37.30 -4.73 -8.42
CA PRO A 331 38.46 -4.77 -9.30
C PRO A 331 38.22 -5.46 -10.66
N ALA A 332 37.29 -6.42 -10.74
CA ALA A 332 36.96 -7.08 -12.01
C ALA A 332 36.19 -6.13 -12.94
N GLU A 333 35.18 -5.44 -12.41
CA GLU A 333 34.43 -4.39 -13.11
C GLU A 333 35.35 -3.24 -13.54
N LEU A 334 36.27 -2.81 -12.67
CA LEU A 334 37.28 -1.81 -13.02
C LEU A 334 38.11 -2.24 -14.22
N ALA A 335 38.60 -3.48 -14.24
CA ALA A 335 39.39 -4.00 -15.33
C ALA A 335 38.60 -4.03 -16.65
N GLU A 336 37.33 -4.45 -16.63
CA GLU A 336 36.46 -4.43 -17.81
C GLU A 336 36.20 -3.01 -18.32
N VAL A 337 35.97 -2.05 -17.42
CA VAL A 337 35.79 -0.63 -17.74
C VAL A 337 37.06 -0.02 -18.36
N VAL A 338 38.23 -0.30 -17.78
CA VAL A 338 39.53 0.13 -18.32
C VAL A 338 39.76 -0.45 -19.71
N ASP A 339 39.42 -1.73 -19.91
CA ASP A 339 39.53 -2.40 -21.20
C ASP A 339 38.62 -1.76 -22.25
N ALA A 340 37.35 -1.55 -21.93
CA ALA A 340 36.39 -0.91 -22.82
C ALA A 340 36.79 0.53 -23.18
N LEU A 341 37.22 1.32 -22.20
CA LEU A 341 37.73 2.68 -22.42
C LEU A 341 38.99 2.68 -23.30
N SER A 342 39.93 1.76 -23.05
CA SER A 342 41.13 1.62 -23.86
C SER A 342 40.80 1.31 -25.32
N CYS A 343 39.88 0.37 -25.58
CA CYS A 343 39.45 0.04 -26.93
C CYS A 343 38.83 1.25 -27.65
N ILE A 344 37.94 1.98 -26.98
CA ILE A 344 37.26 3.14 -27.55
C ILE A 344 38.22 4.30 -27.83
N LEU A 345 39.27 4.46 -27.01
CA LEU A 345 40.30 5.48 -27.24
C LEU A 345 41.32 5.06 -28.32
N ASP A 346 41.50 3.77 -28.58
CA ASP A 346 42.39 3.28 -29.64
C ASP A 346 41.73 3.31 -31.02
N GLU A 347 40.42 3.03 -31.08
CA GLU A 347 39.63 3.09 -32.30
C GLU A 347 39.46 4.53 -32.81
N SER A 348 39.34 4.71 -34.13
CA SER A 348 39.02 6.00 -34.77
C SER A 348 37.55 6.38 -34.55
N VAL A 349 37.17 6.57 -33.29
CA VAL A 349 35.80 6.88 -32.88
C VAL A 349 35.45 8.34 -33.12
N GLN A 350 34.15 8.63 -33.15
CA GLN A 350 33.64 9.99 -33.28
C GLN A 350 34.13 10.87 -32.12
N LEU A 351 34.40 12.15 -32.39
CA LEU A 351 34.93 13.11 -31.40
C LEU A 351 34.10 13.14 -30.11
N GLN A 352 32.77 13.10 -30.24
CA GLN A 352 31.86 13.11 -29.09
C GLN A 352 32.03 11.89 -28.18
N GLN A 353 32.17 10.70 -28.77
CA GLN A 353 32.38 9.45 -28.02
C GLN A 353 33.75 9.45 -27.34
N ARG A 354 34.80 9.94 -28.02
CA ARG A 354 36.14 10.13 -27.43
C ARG A 354 36.09 11.09 -26.23
N LEU A 355 35.39 12.22 -26.37
CA LEU A 355 35.25 13.20 -25.30
C LEU A 355 34.53 12.61 -24.08
N LYS A 356 33.46 11.84 -24.27
CA LYS A 356 32.77 11.12 -23.19
C LYS A 356 33.69 10.12 -22.49
N ALA A 357 34.39 9.29 -23.28
CA ALA A 357 35.32 8.30 -22.74
C ALA A 357 36.43 8.96 -21.90
N LEU A 358 37.04 10.05 -22.40
CA LEU A 358 38.03 10.81 -21.66
C LEU A 358 37.47 11.48 -20.40
N THR A 359 36.20 11.90 -20.42
CA THR A 359 35.54 12.46 -19.24
C THR A 359 35.41 11.41 -18.14
N VAL A 360 34.92 10.21 -18.47
CA VAL A 360 34.82 9.09 -17.52
C VAL A 360 36.22 8.68 -17.02
N THR A 361 37.20 8.54 -17.93
CA THR A 361 38.58 8.24 -17.56
C THR A 361 39.14 9.28 -16.59
N ASN A 362 38.94 10.57 -16.85
CA ASN A 362 39.42 11.64 -15.98
C ASN A 362 38.82 11.57 -14.58
N GLU A 363 37.53 11.24 -14.45
CA GLU A 363 36.90 11.04 -13.14
C GLU A 363 37.44 9.79 -12.43
N LEU A 364 37.65 8.69 -13.14
CA LEU A 364 38.32 7.51 -12.59
C LEU A 364 39.75 7.80 -12.09
N MET A 365 40.44 8.80 -12.66
CA MET A 365 41.79 9.19 -12.20
C MET A 365 41.83 9.77 -10.77
N TYR A 366 40.70 10.00 -10.11
CA TYR A 366 40.68 10.37 -8.69
C TYR A 366 40.84 9.16 -7.75
N ASP A 367 40.65 7.95 -8.25
CA ASP A 367 40.83 6.70 -7.48
C ASP A 367 42.22 6.08 -7.75
N ASP A 368 42.88 5.62 -6.69
CA ASP A 368 44.24 5.06 -6.77
C ASP A 368 44.28 3.72 -7.52
N ALA A 369 43.29 2.86 -7.29
CA ALA A 369 43.22 1.55 -7.94
C ALA A 369 42.95 1.70 -9.44
N ALA A 370 42.08 2.63 -9.82
CA ALA A 370 41.87 2.99 -11.22
C ALA A 370 43.15 3.51 -11.89
N ARG A 371 43.87 4.45 -11.27
CA ARG A 371 45.15 4.96 -11.81
C ARG A 371 46.16 3.83 -12.05
N GLN A 372 46.27 2.89 -11.11
CA GLN A 372 47.13 1.72 -11.25
C GLN A 372 46.66 0.79 -12.38
N ALA A 373 45.36 0.50 -12.47
CA ALA A 373 44.79 -0.35 -13.52
C ALA A 373 45.06 0.24 -14.92
N PHE A 374 44.85 1.55 -15.11
CA PHE A 374 45.18 2.22 -16.38
C PHE A 374 46.68 2.24 -16.67
N ALA A 375 47.53 2.44 -15.66
CA ALA A 375 48.98 2.41 -15.83
C ALA A 375 49.50 1.01 -16.22
N GLN A 376 48.82 -0.04 -15.78
CA GLN A 376 49.16 -1.43 -16.09
C GLN A 376 48.58 -1.90 -17.44
N LYS A 377 47.56 -1.22 -17.98
CA LYS A 377 46.91 -1.60 -19.24
C LYS A 377 47.84 -1.36 -20.45
N PRO A 378 48.28 -2.42 -21.16
CA PRO A 378 49.17 -2.26 -22.30
C PRO A 378 48.51 -1.47 -23.43
N GLY A 379 49.23 -0.52 -24.01
CA GLY A 379 48.76 0.27 -25.15
C GLY A 379 47.90 1.48 -24.77
N PHE A 380 47.47 1.62 -23.50
CA PHE A 380 46.59 2.72 -23.09
C PHE A 380 47.21 4.10 -23.33
N SER A 381 48.48 4.29 -22.95
CA SER A 381 49.21 5.54 -23.19
C SER A 381 49.36 5.86 -24.68
N SER A 382 49.48 4.82 -25.53
CA SER A 382 49.54 4.98 -26.99
C SER A 382 48.17 5.39 -27.55
N ALA A 383 47.10 4.74 -27.09
CA ALA A 383 45.73 5.04 -27.47
C ALA A 383 45.31 6.48 -27.10
N LEU A 384 45.74 6.97 -25.92
CA LEU A 384 45.54 8.36 -25.51
C LEU A 384 46.15 9.35 -26.51
N MET A 385 47.37 9.09 -26.95
CA MET A 385 48.14 9.97 -27.84
C MET A 385 47.74 9.82 -29.32
N HIS A 386 46.80 8.94 -29.64
CA HIS A 386 46.34 8.77 -31.01
C HIS A 386 45.76 10.10 -31.53
N PRO A 387 46.27 10.65 -32.66
CA PRO A 387 45.77 11.90 -33.19
C PRO A 387 44.27 11.76 -33.48
N ILE A 388 43.50 12.82 -33.17
CA ILE A 388 42.11 12.91 -33.61
C ILE A 388 42.14 12.85 -35.14
N SER A 389 41.62 11.77 -35.72
CA SER A 389 41.58 11.59 -37.17
C SER A 389 40.99 12.85 -37.80
N SER A 390 41.72 13.39 -38.77
CA SER A 390 41.42 14.67 -39.40
C SER A 390 39.95 14.75 -39.82
N ILE A 391 39.32 15.86 -39.46
CA ILE A 391 37.91 16.20 -39.74
C ILE A 391 37.62 15.91 -41.23
N PRO A 392 36.51 15.23 -41.56
CA PRO A 392 36.05 15.17 -42.94
C PRO A 392 35.93 16.61 -43.47
N SER A 393 36.68 16.93 -44.52
CA SER A 393 36.84 18.28 -45.09
C SER A 393 35.53 18.98 -45.45
N ASP A 394 34.42 18.24 -45.51
CA ASP A 394 33.09 18.72 -45.89
C ASP A 394 32.23 19.23 -44.72
N THR A 395 32.71 19.14 -43.47
CA THR A 395 31.93 19.60 -42.32
C THR A 395 32.28 21.06 -42.00
N CYS A 396 31.32 21.97 -42.20
CA CYS A 396 31.50 23.39 -41.88
C CYS A 396 31.88 23.55 -40.39
N PRO A 397 33.01 24.20 -40.06
CA PRO A 397 33.51 24.26 -38.69
C PRO A 397 32.49 24.94 -37.77
N SER A 398 32.08 24.22 -36.73
CA SER A 398 31.22 24.73 -35.67
C SER A 398 32.07 25.04 -34.45
N ILE A 399 31.83 26.18 -33.80
CA ILE A 399 32.48 26.56 -32.53
C ILE A 399 32.37 25.44 -31.49
N ALA A 400 31.25 24.72 -31.47
CA ALA A 400 31.05 23.59 -30.56
C ALA A 400 32.02 22.43 -30.82
N TYR A 401 32.37 22.20 -32.09
CA TYR A 401 33.34 21.18 -32.48
C TYR A 401 34.75 21.57 -32.04
N ASP A 402 35.16 22.82 -32.27
CA ASP A 402 36.48 23.32 -31.87
C ASP A 402 36.65 23.26 -30.35
N LEU A 403 35.61 23.61 -29.59
CA LEU A 403 35.58 23.47 -28.13
C LEU A 403 35.70 22.00 -27.69
N ALA A 404 34.99 21.09 -28.35
CA ALA A 404 35.08 19.66 -28.05
C ALA A 404 36.50 19.11 -28.34
N ALA A 405 37.11 19.52 -29.45
CA ALA A 405 38.47 19.13 -29.81
C ALA A 405 39.50 19.68 -28.80
N ALA A 406 39.37 20.93 -28.38
CA ALA A 406 40.21 21.53 -27.34
C ALA A 406 40.08 20.79 -26.01
N ASN A 407 38.85 20.44 -25.60
CA ASN A 407 38.61 19.68 -24.38
C ASN A 407 39.21 18.26 -24.45
N VAL A 408 39.12 17.59 -25.60
CA VAL A 408 39.77 16.28 -25.81
C VAL A 408 41.28 16.40 -25.63
N GLN A 409 41.92 17.41 -26.21
CA GLN A 409 43.36 17.64 -26.03
C GLN A 409 43.71 17.87 -24.55
N LEU A 410 42.97 18.75 -23.88
CA LEU A 410 43.18 19.06 -22.46
C LEU A 410 43.09 17.80 -21.60
N LEU A 411 41.97 17.06 -21.69
CA LEU A 411 41.77 15.84 -20.90
C LEU A 411 42.83 14.78 -21.21
N THR A 412 43.20 14.61 -22.48
CA THR A 412 44.25 13.68 -22.88
C THR A 412 45.58 14.00 -22.21
N THR A 413 46.00 15.28 -22.24
CA THR A 413 47.26 15.71 -21.62
C THR A 413 47.25 15.53 -20.09
N GLU A 414 46.12 15.82 -19.43
CA GLU A 414 46.01 15.68 -17.98
C GLU A 414 46.00 14.20 -17.55
N ILE A 415 45.25 13.34 -18.24
CA ILE A 415 45.22 11.89 -17.97
C ILE A 415 46.61 11.30 -18.20
N ALA A 416 47.28 11.64 -19.31
CA ALA A 416 48.63 11.17 -19.60
C ALA A 416 49.65 11.59 -18.53
N ARG A 417 49.53 12.83 -18.02
CA ARG A 417 50.36 13.34 -16.93
C ARG A 417 50.16 12.53 -15.64
N ARG A 418 48.91 12.22 -15.26
CA ARG A 418 48.60 11.44 -14.06
C ARG A 418 49.11 10.00 -14.16
N ILE A 419 48.94 9.34 -15.30
CA ILE A 419 49.43 7.97 -15.52
C ILE A 419 50.97 7.91 -15.53
N SER A 420 51.62 8.90 -16.13
CA SER A 420 53.09 9.00 -16.10
C SER A 420 53.62 9.18 -14.67
N ALA A 421 52.92 9.92 -13.82
CA ALA A 421 53.27 10.03 -12.41
C ALA A 421 53.15 8.67 -11.69
N GLU A 422 52.09 7.92 -11.95
CA GLU A 422 51.84 6.61 -11.31
C GLU A 422 52.86 5.54 -11.73
N THR A 423 53.22 5.50 -13.02
CA THR A 423 54.23 4.57 -13.54
C THR A 423 55.63 4.85 -12.95
N ASN A 424 55.99 6.12 -12.74
CA ASN A 424 57.24 6.49 -12.08
C ASN A 424 57.30 6.04 -10.62
N VAL A 425 56.19 6.18 -9.89
CA VAL A 425 56.08 5.70 -8.50
C VAL A 425 56.21 4.17 -8.44
N SER A 426 55.52 3.45 -9.33
CA SER A 426 55.55 1.99 -9.41
C SER A 426 56.94 1.45 -9.77
N ASN A 427 57.64 2.09 -10.72
CA ASN A 427 59.00 1.71 -11.11
C ASN A 427 60.01 1.94 -9.98
N SER A 428 59.88 3.04 -9.23
CA SER A 428 60.71 3.33 -8.06
C SER A 428 60.52 2.29 -6.94
N ALA A 429 59.27 1.94 -6.64
CA ALA A 429 58.94 0.94 -5.63
C ALA A 429 59.41 -0.47 -6.02
N CYS A 430 59.28 -0.84 -7.31
CA CYS A 430 59.73 -2.14 -7.81
C CYS A 430 61.26 -2.29 -7.75
N LEU A 431 62.03 -1.24 -8.04
CA LEU A 431 63.49 -1.24 -7.88
C LEU A 431 63.92 -1.41 -6.42
N ALA A 432 63.19 -0.80 -5.47
CA ALA A 432 63.42 -0.99 -4.04
C ALA A 432 63.04 -2.40 -3.56
N ALA A 433 61.94 -2.98 -4.07
CA ALA A 433 61.49 -4.32 -3.72
C ALA A 433 62.34 -5.44 -4.37
N ALA A 434 62.83 -5.23 -5.59
CA ALA A 434 63.74 -6.15 -6.28
C ALA A 434 65.09 -6.27 -5.55
N ALA A 435 65.55 -5.21 -4.88
CA ALA A 435 66.71 -5.28 -3.99
C ALA A 435 66.47 -6.14 -2.73
N ALA A 436 65.20 -6.34 -2.32
CA ALA A 436 64.83 -7.11 -1.12
C ALA A 436 64.43 -8.57 -1.41
N LYS A 437 64.17 -8.96 -2.67
CA LYS A 437 63.50 -10.23 -3.01
C LYS A 437 64.35 -11.17 -3.89
N ALA A 438 65.66 -11.20 -3.67
CA ALA A 438 66.59 -12.15 -4.31
C ALA A 438 66.58 -13.56 -3.68
N ALA A 439 65.40 -14.11 -3.32
CA ALA A 439 65.27 -15.48 -2.82
C ALA A 439 63.84 -16.05 -2.96
N ALA A 440 63.42 -16.44 -4.16
CA ALA A 440 62.39 -17.49 -4.38
C ALA A 440 62.24 -17.86 -5.87
N PRO A 441 62.02 -19.15 -6.21
CA PRO A 441 61.88 -19.62 -7.59
C PRO A 441 60.41 -19.55 -8.13
N PRO A 442 60.23 -19.57 -9.46
CA PRO A 442 58.95 -19.26 -10.11
C PRO A 442 58.07 -20.48 -10.43
N SER A 443 56.75 -20.27 -10.53
CA SER A 443 55.72 -21.23 -10.97
C SER A 443 54.94 -20.69 -12.18
N PRO A 444 54.46 -21.55 -13.12
CA PRO A 444 53.99 -21.12 -14.43
C PRO A 444 52.45 -21.03 -14.57
N GLY A 445 52.02 -20.03 -15.33
CA GLY A 445 51.12 -20.13 -16.51
C GLY A 445 49.63 -20.42 -16.31
N VAL A 446 48.78 -19.44 -16.66
CA VAL A 446 47.36 -19.63 -17.02
C VAL A 446 47.00 -18.74 -18.23
N PRO A 447 46.11 -19.17 -19.16
CA PRO A 447 45.97 -18.65 -20.53
C PRO A 447 44.89 -17.56 -20.72
N LYS A 448 45.03 -16.81 -21.83
CA LYS A 448 44.13 -15.73 -22.31
C LYS A 448 42.78 -16.24 -22.82
N PRO A 449 41.67 -15.49 -22.63
CA PRO A 449 40.44 -15.68 -23.38
C PRO A 449 40.32 -14.71 -24.58
N TRP A 450 39.95 -15.32 -25.71
CA TRP A 450 39.32 -14.79 -26.90
C TRP A 450 37.98 -14.07 -26.64
N LEU A 451 37.72 -12.95 -27.33
CA LEU A 451 36.41 -12.58 -27.90
C LEU A 451 36.51 -11.26 -28.70
N ALA A 452 36.09 -11.32 -29.97
CA ALA A 452 35.85 -10.16 -30.81
C ALA A 452 34.47 -10.30 -31.48
N SER A 453 33.68 -9.24 -31.31
CA SER A 453 32.80 -8.60 -32.31
C SER A 453 31.66 -9.37 -32.98
N VAL A 454 30.44 -8.86 -32.79
CA VAL A 454 29.33 -8.97 -33.75
C VAL A 454 28.72 -7.59 -33.99
N ALA A 455 28.97 -7.04 -35.18
CA ALA A 455 28.36 -5.81 -35.68
C ALA A 455 26.93 -6.04 -36.20
N HIS A 456 26.05 -5.06 -35.96
CA HIS A 456 24.68 -5.00 -36.47
C HIS A 456 24.60 -4.42 -37.89
N THR A 457 23.70 -4.95 -38.71
CA THR A 457 23.28 -4.41 -40.02
C THR A 457 21.94 -3.67 -39.89
N PRO A 458 21.73 -2.52 -40.58
CA PRO A 458 20.44 -1.82 -40.57
C PRO A 458 19.55 -2.28 -41.73
N GLY A 459 18.38 -2.82 -41.41
CA GLY A 459 17.31 -3.14 -42.36
C GLY A 459 16.28 -2.01 -42.44
N ARG A 460 15.99 -1.56 -43.67
CA ARG A 460 14.93 -0.62 -44.06
C ARG A 460 13.57 -0.95 -43.41
N GLN A 461 12.94 0.02 -42.75
CA GLN A 461 11.53 -0.06 -42.33
C GLN A 461 10.64 0.83 -43.20
N THR A 462 9.69 0.20 -43.88
CA THR A 462 8.51 0.82 -44.48
C THR A 462 7.43 0.99 -43.43
N GLY A 463 6.96 2.22 -43.21
CA GLY A 463 5.67 2.57 -42.58
C GLY A 463 5.21 1.70 -41.40
N GLN A 464 5.98 1.66 -40.31
CA GLN A 464 5.48 1.10 -39.06
C GLN A 464 4.50 2.09 -38.40
N PRO A 465 3.35 1.62 -37.87
CA PRO A 465 2.51 2.44 -37.02
C PRO A 465 3.36 2.98 -35.86
N GLU A 466 3.23 4.27 -35.54
CA GLU A 466 3.97 4.91 -34.45
C GLU A 466 4.00 4.00 -33.23
N HIS A 467 5.21 3.69 -32.76
CA HIS A 467 5.42 2.76 -31.67
C HIS A 467 4.70 3.31 -30.44
N LEU A 468 3.55 2.71 -30.08
CA LEU A 468 2.76 3.07 -28.91
C LEU A 468 3.65 2.93 -27.68
N SER A 469 4.14 4.05 -27.18
CA SER A 469 5.02 4.12 -26.03
C SER A 469 4.38 5.03 -25.01
N TRP A 470 4.36 4.55 -23.77
CA TRP A 470 3.75 5.24 -22.64
C TRP A 470 4.28 6.67 -22.45
N PRO A 471 5.59 6.97 -22.59
CA PRO A 471 6.11 8.34 -22.48
C PRO A 471 5.41 9.35 -23.42
N HIS A 472 5.23 9.00 -24.69
CA HIS A 472 4.55 9.90 -25.64
C HIS A 472 3.06 10.08 -25.31
N THR A 473 2.42 9.05 -24.76
CA THR A 473 1.03 9.14 -24.29
C THR A 473 0.92 10.01 -23.04
N ARG A 474 1.93 9.95 -22.15
CA ARG A 474 2.04 10.81 -20.98
C ARG A 474 2.21 12.28 -21.35
N ASP A 475 3.02 12.60 -22.35
CA ASP A 475 3.15 13.97 -22.86
C ASP A 475 1.83 14.52 -23.41
N ALA A 476 1.10 13.70 -24.17
CA ALA A 476 -0.22 14.06 -24.68
C ALA A 476 -1.25 14.27 -23.54
N LEU A 477 -1.18 13.46 -22.48
CA LEU A 477 -2.00 13.60 -21.28
C LEU A 477 -1.69 14.91 -20.55
N ASN A 478 -0.41 15.25 -20.40
CA ASN A 478 0.03 16.52 -19.78
C ASN A 478 -0.44 17.74 -20.59
N ALA A 479 -0.36 17.70 -21.91
CA ALA A 479 -0.87 18.75 -22.79
C ALA A 479 -2.40 18.93 -22.64
N LEU A 480 -3.15 17.82 -22.56
CA LEU A 480 -4.59 17.86 -22.30
C LEU A 480 -4.91 18.43 -20.91
N ARG A 481 -4.13 18.08 -19.89
CA ARG A 481 -4.28 18.61 -18.52
C ARG A 481 -4.04 20.12 -18.49
N ALA A 482 -3.00 20.60 -19.15
CA ALA A 482 -2.73 22.04 -19.27
C ALA A 482 -3.91 22.76 -19.95
N SER A 483 -4.45 22.17 -21.01
CA SER A 483 -5.62 22.69 -21.72
C SER A 483 -6.88 22.69 -20.85
N LEU A 484 -7.07 21.67 -19.98
CA LEU A 484 -8.20 21.61 -19.04
C LEU A 484 -8.16 22.74 -18.02
N GLN A 485 -6.95 23.10 -17.58
CA GLN A 485 -6.71 24.17 -16.62
C GLN A 485 -6.94 25.55 -17.25
N SER A 486 -6.53 25.76 -18.50
CA SER A 486 -6.79 27.01 -19.26
C SER A 486 -8.26 27.14 -19.70
N GLY A 487 -9.02 26.04 -19.71
CA GLY A 487 -10.41 26.03 -20.16
C GLY A 487 -10.57 25.98 -21.68
N SER A 488 -9.51 25.72 -22.44
CA SER A 488 -9.48 25.71 -23.91
C SER A 488 -9.59 24.31 -24.53
N VAL A 489 -10.10 23.31 -23.80
CA VAL A 489 -10.15 21.93 -24.29
C VAL A 489 -11.21 21.74 -25.36
N SER A 490 -10.77 21.34 -26.53
CA SER A 490 -11.64 20.78 -27.56
C SER A 490 -12.03 19.34 -27.21
N THR A 491 -13.30 18.98 -27.41
CA THR A 491 -13.78 17.60 -27.27
C THR A 491 -12.98 16.64 -28.14
N ARG A 492 -12.55 17.08 -29.34
CA ARG A 492 -11.75 16.29 -30.28
C ARG A 492 -10.36 15.96 -29.75
N ASP A 493 -9.72 16.93 -29.09
CA ASP A 493 -8.40 16.73 -28.51
C ASP A 493 -8.52 15.75 -27.33
N ALA A 494 -9.53 15.94 -26.47
CA ALA A 494 -9.80 15.04 -25.36
C ALA A 494 -10.06 13.60 -25.83
N THR A 495 -10.91 13.39 -26.86
CA THR A 495 -11.18 12.03 -27.38
C THR A 495 -9.94 11.39 -27.98
N SER A 496 -9.09 12.15 -28.70
CA SER A 496 -7.87 11.61 -29.29
C SER A 496 -6.85 11.14 -28.26
N VAL A 497 -6.67 11.91 -27.16
CA VAL A 497 -5.78 11.54 -26.05
C VAL A 497 -6.34 10.33 -25.29
N LEU A 498 -7.65 10.30 -25.06
CA LEU A 498 -8.32 9.17 -24.42
C LEU A 498 -8.18 7.87 -25.25
N ASP A 499 -8.25 7.97 -26.58
CA ASP A 499 -7.98 6.82 -27.47
C ASP A 499 -6.54 6.34 -27.38
N ARG A 500 -5.58 7.26 -27.28
CA ARG A 500 -4.17 6.93 -27.09
C ARG A 500 -3.94 6.23 -25.75
N ILE A 501 -4.57 6.73 -24.67
CA ILE A 501 -4.55 6.10 -23.34
C ILE A 501 -5.08 4.66 -23.42
N TYR A 502 -6.28 4.47 -24.01
CA TYR A 502 -6.89 3.14 -24.14
C TYR A 502 -5.96 2.15 -24.84
N ARG A 503 -5.42 2.52 -26.02
CA ARG A 503 -4.54 1.65 -26.81
C ARG A 503 -3.23 1.34 -26.10
N CYS A 504 -2.63 2.33 -25.42
CA CYS A 504 -1.39 2.11 -24.67
C CYS A 504 -1.58 1.20 -23.47
N LEU A 505 -2.66 1.37 -22.70
CA LEU A 505 -2.96 0.51 -21.54
C LEU A 505 -3.24 -0.93 -22.00
N ASP A 506 -4.02 -1.10 -23.08
CA ASP A 506 -4.32 -2.41 -23.65
C ASP A 506 -3.06 -3.14 -24.15
N GLU A 507 -2.21 -2.45 -24.90
CA GLU A 507 -0.94 -2.99 -25.39
C GLU A 507 0.03 -3.34 -24.24
N ALA A 508 0.10 -2.50 -23.20
CA ALA A 508 0.92 -2.78 -22.03
C ALA A 508 0.43 -4.04 -21.29
N MET A 509 -0.89 -4.17 -21.05
CA MET A 509 -1.49 -5.37 -20.43
C MET A 509 -1.23 -6.63 -21.27
N ARG A 510 -1.34 -6.54 -22.59
CA ARG A 510 -1.06 -7.64 -23.51
C ARG A 510 0.39 -8.10 -23.40
N ARG A 511 1.34 -7.16 -23.38
CA ARG A 511 2.78 -7.47 -23.23
C ARG A 511 3.11 -8.07 -21.87
N ILE A 512 2.56 -7.52 -20.79
CA ILE A 512 2.74 -8.06 -19.43
C ILE A 512 2.22 -9.50 -19.36
N SER A 513 1.03 -9.77 -19.90
CA SER A 513 0.47 -11.13 -19.96
C SER A 513 1.38 -12.09 -20.74
N GLN A 514 1.93 -11.65 -21.87
CA GLN A 514 2.87 -12.46 -22.66
C GLN A 514 4.18 -12.73 -21.92
N LEU A 515 4.74 -11.72 -21.25
CA LEU A 515 5.96 -11.88 -20.45
C LEU A 515 5.71 -12.79 -19.25
N ARG A 516 4.57 -12.64 -18.56
CA ARG A 516 4.16 -13.50 -17.45
C ARG A 516 4.14 -14.97 -17.87
N ALA A 517 3.44 -15.28 -18.97
CA ALA A 517 3.38 -16.63 -19.51
C ALA A 517 4.75 -17.21 -19.88
N SER A 518 5.72 -16.36 -20.26
CA SER A 518 7.09 -16.80 -20.54
C SER A 518 7.97 -17.01 -19.29
N LEU A 519 7.57 -16.47 -18.14
CA LEU A 519 8.37 -16.43 -16.91
C LEU A 519 7.80 -17.34 -15.80
N ASP A 520 6.81 -18.18 -16.11
CA ASP A 520 5.85 -18.86 -15.21
C ASP A 520 6.42 -19.59 -13.97
N HIS A 521 7.73 -19.85 -13.90
CA HIS A 521 8.38 -20.52 -12.76
C HIS A 521 9.25 -19.59 -11.88
N THR A 522 9.48 -18.35 -12.31
CA THR A 522 10.43 -17.41 -11.69
C THR A 522 9.77 -16.19 -11.05
N ILE A 523 8.49 -15.95 -11.33
CA ILE A 523 7.77 -14.80 -10.77
C ILE A 523 7.34 -15.12 -9.34
N SER A 524 7.81 -14.33 -8.38
CA SER A 524 7.31 -14.31 -7.00
C SER A 524 5.80 -14.09 -6.98
N GLN A 525 5.07 -14.81 -6.12
CA GLN A 525 3.61 -14.68 -5.95
C GLN A 525 3.14 -13.21 -5.85
N ASP A 526 3.83 -12.40 -5.05
CA ASP A 526 3.52 -10.97 -4.88
C ASP A 526 3.53 -10.15 -6.18
N VAL A 527 4.42 -10.47 -7.13
CA VAL A 527 4.48 -9.79 -8.43
C VAL A 527 3.31 -10.23 -9.31
N GLY A 528 2.88 -11.48 -9.19
CA GLY A 528 1.64 -11.97 -9.80
C GLY A 528 0.41 -11.20 -9.30
N GLU A 529 0.28 -11.00 -7.99
CA GLU A 529 -0.80 -10.23 -7.38
C GLU A 529 -0.78 -8.76 -7.83
N LEU A 530 0.39 -8.12 -7.89
CA LEU A 530 0.53 -6.75 -8.42
C LEU A 530 0.08 -6.64 -9.87
N ILE A 531 0.50 -7.58 -10.72
CA ILE A 531 0.11 -7.59 -12.14
C ILE A 531 -1.41 -7.72 -12.26
N GLU A 532 -2.05 -8.58 -11.48
CA GLU A 532 -3.50 -8.76 -11.51
C GLU A 532 -4.24 -7.49 -11.06
N ASP A 533 -3.77 -6.84 -9.98
CA ASP A 533 -4.33 -5.58 -9.50
C ASP A 533 -4.16 -4.43 -10.52
N LEU A 534 -2.99 -4.36 -11.18
CA LEU A 534 -2.73 -3.37 -12.23
C LEU A 534 -3.58 -3.64 -13.48
N SER A 535 -3.73 -4.90 -13.89
CA SER A 535 -4.61 -5.29 -15.00
C SER A 535 -6.08 -4.95 -14.72
N LEU A 536 -6.57 -5.25 -13.51
CA LEU A 536 -7.93 -4.87 -13.09
C LEU A 536 -8.12 -3.35 -13.09
N SER A 537 -7.10 -2.61 -12.64
CA SER A 537 -7.12 -1.16 -12.57
C SER A 537 -7.08 -0.50 -13.96
N ALA A 538 -6.28 -1.04 -14.86
CA ALA A 538 -6.22 -0.62 -16.26
C ALA A 538 -7.53 -0.94 -17.01
N ALA A 539 -8.13 -2.11 -16.78
CA ALA A 539 -9.45 -2.44 -17.33
C ALA A 539 -10.54 -1.46 -16.87
N ARG A 540 -10.51 -1.03 -15.60
CA ARG A 540 -11.42 0.01 -15.07
C ARG A 540 -11.21 1.37 -15.72
N ILE A 541 -9.95 1.77 -16.00
CA ILE A 541 -9.68 2.99 -16.77
C ILE A 541 -10.24 2.85 -18.18
N ASN A 542 -9.93 1.75 -18.88
CA ASN A 542 -10.41 1.52 -20.24
C ASN A 542 -11.94 1.57 -20.31
N SER A 543 -12.64 0.98 -19.34
CA SER A 543 -14.10 1.09 -19.20
C SER A 543 -14.55 2.55 -18.97
N SER A 544 -13.88 3.30 -18.09
CA SER A 544 -14.21 4.72 -17.82
C SER A 544 -13.94 5.62 -19.03
N VAL A 545 -12.88 5.33 -19.79
CA VAL A 545 -12.53 6.00 -21.05
C VAL A 545 -13.61 5.75 -22.08
N LEU A 546 -14.04 4.50 -22.26
CA LEU A 546 -15.13 4.14 -23.17
C LEU A 546 -16.44 4.82 -22.77
N GLU A 547 -16.83 4.79 -21.50
CA GLU A 547 -18.02 5.50 -21.01
C GLU A 547 -17.96 6.99 -21.32
N TRP A 548 -16.80 7.62 -21.10
CA TRP A 548 -16.62 9.04 -21.41
C TRP A 548 -16.75 9.31 -22.91
N LYS A 549 -16.14 8.47 -23.75
CA LYS A 549 -16.22 8.57 -25.21
C LYS A 549 -17.66 8.39 -25.70
N CYS A 550 -18.40 7.39 -25.21
CA CYS A 550 -19.80 7.19 -25.56
C CYS A 550 -20.61 8.45 -25.26
N ARG A 551 -20.47 9.04 -24.06
CA ARG A 551 -21.15 10.30 -23.71
C ARG A 551 -20.75 11.47 -24.61
N ALA A 552 -19.50 11.53 -25.06
CA ALA A 552 -19.03 12.57 -25.96
C ALA A 552 -19.59 12.41 -27.38
N VAL A 553 -19.76 11.17 -27.86
CA VAL A 553 -20.39 10.87 -29.16
C VAL A 553 -21.89 11.18 -29.09
N ASP A 554 -22.60 10.71 -28.06
CA ASP A 554 -24.03 11.02 -27.86
C ASP A 554 -24.29 12.53 -27.83
N ALA A 555 -23.35 13.30 -27.26
CA ALA A 555 -23.42 14.76 -27.22
C ALA A 555 -23.17 15.44 -28.58
N LEU A 556 -22.44 14.81 -29.50
CA LEU A 556 -22.23 15.32 -30.87
C LEU A 556 -23.45 15.01 -31.75
N ASP A 557 -24.00 13.80 -31.65
CA ASP A 557 -25.18 13.39 -32.44
C ASP A 557 -26.41 14.24 -32.07
N THR A 558 -26.55 14.61 -30.79
CA THR A 558 -27.63 15.50 -30.32
C THR A 558 -27.41 16.98 -30.67
N ALA A 559 -26.19 17.38 -31.05
CA ALA A 559 -25.89 18.77 -31.41
C ALA A 559 -26.31 19.12 -32.85
N ASP A 560 -26.41 18.13 -33.74
CA ASP A 560 -26.84 18.35 -35.13
C ASP A 560 -28.38 18.41 -35.28
N GLU A 561 -29.16 17.97 -34.27
CA GLU A 561 -30.62 17.84 -34.39
C GLU A 561 -31.48 18.90 -33.68
N TYR A 562 -30.94 19.84 -32.88
CA TYR A 562 -31.82 20.68 -32.03
C TYR A 562 -31.51 22.19 -31.94
N VAL A 563 -32.52 22.95 -32.37
CA VAL A 563 -32.77 24.37 -32.10
C VAL A 563 -33.44 24.49 -30.71
N ASP A 564 -32.75 25.18 -29.80
CA ASP A 564 -33.25 25.86 -28.59
C ASP A 564 -33.62 25.00 -27.35
N GLY A 565 -32.78 25.08 -26.31
CA GLY A 565 -33.29 25.29 -24.95
C GLY A 565 -33.05 24.26 -23.83
N THR A 566 -32.58 23.02 -24.06
CA THR A 566 -32.44 22.04 -22.96
C THR A 566 -31.05 21.40 -22.82
N SER A 567 -30.40 21.72 -21.69
CA SER A 567 -29.20 21.12 -21.07
C SER A 567 -28.26 20.32 -21.99
N GLN A 568 -27.58 21.03 -22.89
CA GLN A 568 -26.50 20.49 -23.71
C GLN A 568 -25.31 20.10 -22.84
N TRP A 569 -24.73 18.91 -23.09
CA TRP A 569 -23.48 18.45 -22.50
C TRP A 569 -22.36 19.39 -22.98
N SER A 570 -22.07 20.43 -22.21
CA SER A 570 -20.96 21.32 -22.53
C SER A 570 -19.70 20.85 -21.76
N PRO A 571 -18.62 20.48 -22.47
CA PRO A 571 -17.30 20.21 -21.88
C PRO A 571 -16.81 21.34 -20.98
N SER A 572 -17.37 22.55 -21.14
CA SER A 572 -17.12 23.71 -20.29
C SER A 572 -17.59 23.52 -18.84
N SER A 573 -18.51 22.59 -18.57
CA SER A 573 -19.05 22.39 -17.23
C SER A 573 -17.92 22.05 -16.26
N ARG A 574 -17.83 22.85 -15.19
CA ARG A 574 -16.77 22.71 -14.17
C ARG A 574 -16.74 21.30 -13.57
N ARG A 575 -17.88 20.62 -13.54
CA ARG A 575 -18.02 19.23 -13.06
C ARG A 575 -17.35 18.23 -14.01
N GLN A 576 -17.58 18.32 -15.32
CA GLN A 576 -16.97 17.38 -16.27
C GLN A 576 -15.46 17.56 -16.36
N ARG A 577 -14.96 18.81 -16.36
CA ARG A 577 -13.52 19.07 -16.31
C ARG A 577 -12.85 18.45 -15.09
N ARG A 578 -13.50 18.54 -13.91
CA ARG A 578 -13.03 17.88 -12.68
C ARG A 578 -13.04 16.35 -12.79
N LEU A 579 -14.07 15.76 -13.40
CA LEU A 579 -14.14 14.31 -13.59
C LEU A 579 -13.10 13.80 -14.60
N LEU A 580 -12.92 14.50 -15.71
CA LEU A 580 -11.89 14.19 -16.70
C LEU A 580 -10.50 14.36 -16.11
N GLY A 581 -10.22 15.45 -15.38
CA GLY A 581 -8.96 15.61 -14.65
C GLY A 581 -8.63 14.43 -13.75
N LYS A 582 -9.60 13.98 -12.92
CA LYS A 582 -9.44 12.78 -12.08
C LYS A 582 -9.18 11.50 -12.87
N LEU A 583 -9.81 11.35 -14.04
CA LEU A 583 -9.59 10.21 -14.93
C LEU A 583 -8.16 10.23 -15.49
N LEU A 584 -7.68 11.40 -15.94
CA LEU A 584 -6.32 11.57 -16.47
C LEU A 584 -5.27 11.32 -15.39
N ASP A 585 -5.44 11.84 -14.17
CA ASP A 585 -4.52 11.59 -13.05
C ASP A 585 -4.43 10.09 -12.73
N ARG A 586 -5.57 9.39 -12.76
CA ARG A 586 -5.62 7.95 -12.55
C ARG A 586 -4.99 7.17 -13.72
N ALA A 587 -5.21 7.60 -14.95
CA ALA A 587 -4.62 7.00 -16.14
C ALA A 587 -3.10 7.15 -16.15
N GLU A 588 -2.58 8.32 -15.77
CA GLU A 588 -1.15 8.57 -15.64
C GLU A 588 -0.50 7.61 -14.64
N SER A 589 -1.01 7.56 -13.41
CA SER A 589 -0.49 6.69 -12.36
C SER A 589 -0.49 5.20 -12.76
N ILE A 590 -1.57 4.72 -13.38
CA ILE A 590 -1.66 3.31 -13.77
C ILE A 590 -0.77 3.00 -14.98
N GLY A 591 -0.68 3.90 -15.96
CA GLY A 591 0.22 3.69 -17.09
C GLY A 591 1.69 3.75 -16.68
N ASP A 592 2.08 4.65 -15.78
CA ASP A 592 3.43 4.67 -15.19
C ASP A 592 3.71 3.35 -14.46
N SER A 593 2.73 2.85 -13.70
CA SER A 593 2.85 1.57 -12.99
C SER A 593 3.00 0.36 -13.91
N LEU A 594 2.22 0.30 -14.99
CA LEU A 594 2.33 -0.76 -16.00
C LEU A 594 3.68 -0.67 -16.72
N ASN A 595 4.14 0.53 -17.04
CA ASN A 595 5.43 0.74 -17.71
C ASN A 595 6.59 0.29 -16.80
N ALA A 596 6.57 0.64 -15.51
CA ALA A 596 7.55 0.17 -14.53
C ALA A 596 7.53 -1.37 -14.41
N CYS A 597 6.34 -1.98 -14.30
CA CYS A 597 6.22 -3.44 -14.25
C CYS A 597 6.75 -4.12 -15.51
N LEU A 598 6.47 -3.56 -16.70
CA LEU A 598 7.00 -4.07 -17.95
C LEU A 598 8.53 -4.04 -17.97
N THR A 599 9.15 -2.94 -17.52
CA THR A 599 10.61 -2.82 -17.40
C THR A 599 11.19 -3.89 -16.48
N ILE A 600 10.59 -4.11 -15.31
CA ILE A 600 11.03 -5.15 -14.36
C ILE A 600 10.94 -6.55 -14.97
N LEU A 601 9.82 -6.87 -15.62
CA LEU A 601 9.62 -8.17 -16.26
C LEU A 601 10.59 -8.39 -17.43
N LEU A 602 10.89 -7.34 -18.19
CA LEU A 602 11.90 -7.39 -19.25
C LEU A 602 13.30 -7.58 -18.68
N ALA A 603 13.66 -6.92 -17.58
CA ALA A 603 14.95 -7.10 -16.92
C ALA A 603 15.14 -8.53 -16.36
N ARG A 604 14.05 -9.15 -15.87
CA ARG A 604 14.04 -10.54 -15.39
C ARG A 604 14.17 -11.58 -16.49
N ARG A 605 13.84 -11.22 -17.73
CA ARG A 605 13.97 -12.11 -18.87
C ARG A 605 15.46 -12.28 -19.16
N SER A 606 16.06 -13.32 -18.58
CA SER A 606 17.51 -13.56 -18.63
C SER A 606 18.07 -13.42 -20.05
N PRO A 607 19.27 -12.80 -20.22
CA PRO A 607 19.91 -12.70 -21.53
C PRO A 607 20.25 -14.08 -22.13
N THR A 608 20.35 -15.11 -21.30
CA THR A 608 20.63 -16.50 -21.70
C THR A 608 19.63 -17.08 -22.69
N ASP A 609 18.35 -16.68 -22.64
CA ASP A 609 17.34 -17.15 -23.60
C ASP A 609 17.50 -16.52 -25.00
N VAL A 610 17.97 -15.26 -25.06
CA VAL A 610 18.16 -14.56 -26.35
C VAL A 610 19.39 -15.11 -27.07
N SER A 611 20.45 -15.45 -26.34
CA SER A 611 21.65 -16.07 -26.91
C SER A 611 21.37 -17.45 -27.49
N GLN A 612 20.52 -18.28 -26.86
CA GLN A 612 20.16 -19.61 -27.41
C GLN A 612 19.30 -19.51 -28.69
N VAL A 613 18.38 -18.55 -28.78
CA VAL A 613 17.55 -18.35 -29.99
C VAL A 613 18.33 -17.72 -31.14
N ALA A 614 19.31 -16.85 -30.85
CA ALA A 614 20.21 -16.30 -31.85
C ALA A 614 21.23 -17.35 -32.37
N LEU A 615 21.77 -18.21 -31.48
CA LEU A 615 22.65 -19.32 -31.85
C LEU A 615 21.92 -20.40 -32.68
N ALA A 616 20.65 -20.69 -32.38
CA ALA A 616 19.85 -21.65 -33.15
C ALA A 616 19.53 -21.18 -34.58
N LYS A 617 19.51 -19.87 -34.85
CA LYS A 617 19.26 -19.30 -36.19
C LYS A 617 20.55 -19.00 -36.98
N GLY A 618 21.69 -18.87 -36.31
CA GLY A 618 23.00 -18.62 -36.94
C GLY A 618 23.69 -19.86 -37.54
N CYS A 619 23.32 -21.08 -37.10
CA CYS A 619 24.00 -22.32 -37.52
C CYS A 619 23.41 -23.04 -38.75
N GLN A 620 22.42 -22.47 -39.46
CA GLN A 620 21.85 -23.08 -40.68
C GLN A 620 22.32 -22.41 -42.00
N ARG A 621 23.33 -21.54 -41.95
CA ARG A 621 23.95 -20.99 -43.16
C ARG A 621 25.47 -20.93 -43.00
N PHE A 622 26.10 -22.09 -43.11
CA PHE A 622 27.42 -22.26 -43.71
C PHE A 622 27.45 -23.60 -44.42
#